data_AF-A0A8X8BK44-F1
#
_entry.id   AF-A0A8X8BK44-F1
#
_cell.length_a   1.000
_cell.length_b   1.000
_cell.length_c   1.000
_cell.angle_alpha   90.00
_cell.angle_beta   90.00
_cell.angle_gamma   90.00
#
_symmetry.space_group_name_H-M   'P 1'
#
loop_
_entity.id
_entity.type
_entity.pdbx_description
1 polymer ?
#
loop_
_entity_poly.entity_id
_entity_poly.type
_entity_poly.pdbx_seq_one_letter_code
_entity_poly.pdbx_strand_id
1 'polypeptide(L)'
;MSACLHQIKELSNKICDLHQTLNVASSENNLLKRLHGRHTQALRKFEDSKSCLSQLILKHNSEVKNLKDLLSRSQAHNRVISQKLKATEAELMGIRDSLRGLQKLSDDRKLEGREQLLHKLAIITGKADMKEKKIKEMETNVEMCNSKFSHQLAAEKRKMAEAQELIACFQTEIDLVTQKIEEKERELEIQNIYSNRLIKGSPRKDSKPKAIDEEKEILQEIEGSNLEEEEERDYTENFPHNTLEEIYKESEDEQEELDDFSLTKERQDSDKESEVQELLDPTIVNDNVHEKPRKHYTFKETFENMHQGRPAYGTPTSYHSGNRKNSRQLRKLKLLNKERKPGSLEIYNAKGLKTRKKLA
;
A
#
# COMPACT_ATOMS: atom_id res chain seq x y z
N MET A 1 152.87 -13.48 42.50
CA MET A 1 151.81 -13.44 41.46
C MET A 1 150.48 -14.07 41.92
N SER A 2 150.07 -13.92 43.19
CA SER A 2 148.89 -14.65 43.75
C SER A 2 147.67 -13.76 44.06
N ALA A 3 147.86 -12.52 44.53
CA ALA A 3 146.76 -11.63 44.93
C ALA A 3 145.96 -11.04 43.75
N CYS A 4 146.63 -10.58 42.69
CA CYS A 4 145.94 -10.04 41.51
C CYS A 4 145.07 -11.09 40.80
N LEU A 5 145.51 -12.35 40.76
CA LEU A 5 144.77 -13.45 40.16
C LEU A 5 143.50 -13.77 40.98
N HIS A 6 143.59 -13.73 42.31
CA HIS A 6 142.43 -13.90 43.18
C HIS A 6 141.37 -12.81 42.95
N GLN A 7 141.78 -11.55 42.88
CA GLN A 7 140.89 -10.42 42.61
C GLN A 7 140.22 -10.53 41.21
N ILE A 8 140.97 -10.95 40.19
CA ILE A 8 140.40 -11.23 38.86
C ILE A 8 139.35 -12.34 38.93
N LYS A 9 139.61 -13.40 39.71
CA LYS A 9 138.66 -14.51 39.90
C LYS A 9 137.41 -14.06 40.66
N GLU A 10 137.53 -13.23 41.69
CA GLU A 10 136.39 -12.66 42.42
C GLU A 10 135.52 -11.76 41.53
N LEU A 11 136.14 -10.84 40.78
CA LEU A 11 135.43 -9.99 39.83
C LEU A 11 134.77 -10.80 38.72
N SER A 12 135.44 -11.84 38.21
CA SER A 12 134.87 -12.76 37.24
C SER A 12 133.66 -13.52 37.79
N ASN A 13 133.74 -14.00 39.03
CA ASN A 13 132.61 -14.65 39.71
C ASN A 13 131.45 -13.66 39.87
N LYS A 14 131.72 -12.41 40.29
CA LYS A 14 130.70 -11.38 40.44
C LYS A 14 130.02 -11.02 39.11
N ILE A 15 130.79 -10.93 38.02
CA ILE A 15 130.27 -10.73 36.66
C ILE A 15 129.40 -11.92 36.24
N CYS A 16 129.80 -13.14 36.57
CA CYS A 16 129.01 -14.34 36.31
C CYS A 16 127.66 -14.31 37.05
N ASP A 17 127.66 -13.98 38.35
CA ASP A 17 126.45 -13.87 39.17
C ASP A 17 125.52 -12.75 38.66
N LEU A 18 126.07 -11.60 38.29
CA LEU A 18 125.31 -10.49 37.72
C LEU A 18 124.70 -10.86 36.36
N HIS A 19 125.44 -11.57 35.50
CA HIS A 19 124.88 -12.08 34.25
C HIS A 19 123.79 -13.12 34.50
N GLN A 20 123.95 -14.00 35.48
CA GLN A 20 122.94 -14.99 35.83
C GLN A 20 121.66 -14.31 36.33
N THR A 21 121.78 -13.35 37.26
CA THR A 21 120.63 -12.60 37.78
C THR A 21 119.95 -11.77 36.69
N LEU A 22 120.71 -11.13 35.80
CA LEU A 22 120.17 -10.42 34.64
C LEU A 22 119.42 -11.35 33.69
N ASN A 23 119.96 -12.54 33.43
CA ASN A 23 119.30 -13.55 32.59
C ASN A 23 117.99 -14.05 33.21
N VAL A 24 117.99 -14.32 34.52
CA VAL A 24 116.76 -14.69 35.25
C VAL A 24 115.73 -13.58 35.16
N ALA A 25 116.10 -12.34 35.48
CA ALA A 25 115.21 -11.18 35.40
C ALA A 25 114.69 -10.92 33.98
N SER A 26 115.53 -11.10 32.95
CA SER A 26 115.13 -10.99 31.55
C SER A 26 114.13 -12.07 31.15
N SER A 27 114.38 -13.32 31.58
CA SER A 27 113.46 -14.44 31.34
C SER A 27 112.10 -14.24 32.03
N GLU A 28 112.11 -13.74 33.26
CA GLU A 28 110.91 -13.37 34.01
C GLU A 28 110.16 -12.22 33.35
N ASN A 29 110.86 -11.16 32.91
CA ASN A 29 110.26 -10.03 32.20
C ASN A 29 109.56 -10.48 30.91
N ASN A 30 110.18 -11.39 30.15
CA ASN A 30 109.60 -11.97 28.95
C ASN A 30 108.34 -12.80 29.28
N LEU A 31 108.35 -13.56 30.38
CA LEU A 31 107.18 -14.29 30.85
C LEU A 31 106.04 -13.35 31.26
N LEU A 32 106.35 -12.27 31.99
CA LEU A 32 105.39 -11.25 32.40
C LEU A 32 104.76 -10.54 31.21
N LYS A 33 105.54 -10.17 30.18
CA LYS A 33 105.01 -9.58 28.94
C LYS A 33 104.04 -10.54 28.21
N ARG A 34 104.39 -11.83 28.13
CA ARG A 34 103.49 -12.85 27.56
C ARG A 34 102.22 -13.02 28.37
N LEU A 35 102.32 -13.01 29.71
CA LEU A 35 101.16 -13.07 30.59
C LEU A 35 100.27 -11.83 30.42
N HIS A 36 100.86 -10.64 30.41
CA HIS A 36 100.15 -9.39 30.18
C HIS A 36 99.44 -9.38 28.82
N GLY A 37 100.09 -9.82 27.75
CA GLY A 37 99.46 -9.94 26.43
C GLY A 37 98.24 -10.87 26.43
N ARG A 38 98.31 -12.01 27.14
CA ARG A 38 97.16 -12.92 27.32
C ARG A 38 96.03 -12.26 28.11
N HIS A 39 96.34 -11.55 29.20
CA HIS A 39 95.34 -10.85 30.00
C HIS A 39 94.66 -9.73 29.20
N THR A 40 95.41 -8.90 28.48
CA THR A 40 94.86 -7.83 27.63
C THR A 40 93.99 -8.39 26.51
N GLN A 41 94.32 -9.56 25.96
CA GLN A 41 93.45 -10.23 25.00
C GLN A 41 92.18 -10.77 25.65
N ALA A 42 92.26 -11.34 26.85
CA ALA A 42 91.09 -11.80 27.59
C ALA A 42 90.14 -10.63 27.94
N LEU A 43 90.68 -9.50 28.41
CA LEU A 43 89.92 -8.30 28.73
C LEU A 43 89.13 -7.77 27.52
N ARG A 44 89.77 -7.66 26.34
CA ARG A 44 89.09 -7.27 25.11
C ARG A 44 87.90 -8.18 24.78
N LYS A 45 88.07 -9.50 24.92
CA LYS A 45 86.96 -10.46 24.70
C LYS A 45 85.81 -10.24 25.68
N PHE A 46 86.11 -9.91 26.94
CA PHE A 46 85.08 -9.59 27.93
C PHE A 46 84.36 -8.27 27.63
N GLU A 47 85.08 -7.25 27.19
CA GLU A 47 84.50 -5.97 26.77
C GLU A 47 83.58 -6.14 25.54
N ASP A 48 84.03 -6.89 24.53
CA ASP A 48 83.25 -7.22 23.33
C ASP A 48 81.97 -8.00 23.70
N SER A 49 82.10 -9.00 24.58
CA SER A 49 80.97 -9.77 25.09
C SER A 49 79.98 -8.88 25.86
N LYS A 50 80.47 -7.97 26.71
CA LYS A 50 79.64 -7.01 27.45
C LYS A 50 78.90 -6.05 26.51
N SER A 51 79.56 -5.57 25.46
CA SER A 51 78.94 -4.73 24.44
C SER A 51 77.84 -5.47 23.67
N CYS A 52 78.12 -6.70 23.22
CA CYS A 52 77.16 -7.56 22.55
C CYS A 52 75.93 -7.84 23.42
N LEU A 53 76.14 -8.19 24.70
CA LEU A 53 75.06 -8.40 25.66
C LEU A 53 74.20 -7.13 25.84
N SER A 54 74.85 -5.96 25.97
CA SER A 54 74.14 -4.69 26.10
C SER A 54 73.27 -4.38 24.88
N GLN A 55 73.78 -4.63 23.67
CA GLN A 55 73.02 -4.47 22.43
C GLN A 55 71.85 -5.46 22.34
N LEU A 56 72.04 -6.71 22.77
CA LEU A 56 70.99 -7.72 22.80
C LEU A 56 69.85 -7.31 23.73
N ILE A 57 70.18 -6.82 24.93
CA ILE A 57 69.18 -6.32 25.90
C ILE A 57 68.38 -5.15 25.30
N LEU A 58 69.04 -4.20 24.62
CA LEU A 58 68.34 -3.09 23.96
C LEU A 58 67.37 -3.57 22.87
N LYS A 59 67.80 -4.52 22.03
CA LYS A 59 66.94 -5.12 21.00
C LYS A 59 65.73 -5.82 21.63
N HIS A 60 65.95 -6.66 22.64
CA HIS A 60 64.87 -7.33 23.36
C HIS A 60 63.90 -6.34 24.00
N ASN A 61 64.40 -5.27 24.64
CA ASN A 61 63.54 -4.24 25.22
C ASN A 61 62.69 -3.53 24.15
N SER A 62 63.27 -3.24 22.98
CA SER A 62 62.53 -2.66 21.86
C SER A 62 61.47 -3.60 21.30
N GLU A 63 61.76 -4.90 21.20
CA GLU A 63 60.82 -5.92 20.75
C GLU A 63 59.66 -6.09 21.75
N VAL A 64 59.96 -6.18 23.04
CA VAL A 64 58.94 -6.23 24.10
C VAL A 64 58.05 -4.99 24.05
N LYS A 65 58.61 -3.80 23.82
CA LYS A 65 57.81 -2.57 23.65
C LYS A 65 56.90 -2.66 22.43
N ASN A 66 57.44 -3.06 21.28
CA ASN A 66 56.66 -3.21 20.04
C ASN A 66 55.51 -4.22 20.19
N LEU A 67 55.77 -5.36 20.86
CA LEU A 67 54.75 -6.37 21.13
C LEU A 67 53.67 -5.87 22.08
N LYS A 68 54.04 -5.12 23.13
CA LYS A 68 53.07 -4.47 24.03
C LYS A 68 52.20 -3.46 23.28
N ASP A 69 52.80 -2.65 22.41
CA ASP A 69 52.08 -1.66 21.60
C ASP A 69 51.11 -2.35 20.62
N LEU A 70 51.56 -3.43 19.97
CA LEU A 70 50.71 -4.22 19.07
C LEU A 70 49.55 -4.88 19.82
N LEU A 71 49.81 -5.44 21.01
CA LEU A 71 48.77 -6.01 21.87
C LEU A 71 47.76 -4.95 22.28
N SER A 72 48.21 -3.77 22.71
CA SER A 72 47.34 -2.66 23.09
C SER A 72 46.45 -2.21 21.92
N ARG A 73 47.02 -2.07 20.71
CA ARG A 73 46.28 -1.74 19.49
C ARG A 73 45.24 -2.81 19.13
N SER A 74 45.64 -4.08 19.21
CA SER A 74 44.73 -5.22 18.95
C SER A 74 43.57 -5.25 19.94
N GLN A 75 43.85 -5.04 21.24
CA GLN A 75 42.80 -4.96 22.27
C GLN A 75 41.88 -3.76 22.05
N ALA A 76 42.41 -2.59 21.71
CA ALA A 76 41.60 -1.41 21.40
C ALA A 76 40.69 -1.66 20.17
N HIS A 77 41.24 -2.28 19.12
CA HIS A 77 40.47 -2.67 17.94
C HIS A 77 39.36 -3.67 18.28
N ASN A 78 39.66 -4.69 19.09
CA ASN A 78 38.67 -5.64 19.58
C ASN A 78 37.55 -4.96 20.37
N ARG A 79 37.87 -3.99 21.24
CA ARG A 79 36.84 -3.21 21.97
C ARG A 79 35.90 -2.47 21.02
N VAL A 80 36.43 -1.84 19.98
CA VAL A 80 35.61 -1.15 18.96
C VAL A 80 34.72 -2.14 18.20
N ILE A 81 35.26 -3.30 17.80
CA ILE A 81 34.47 -4.34 17.13
C ILE A 81 33.38 -4.87 18.06
N SER A 82 33.69 -5.16 19.33
CA SER A 82 32.70 -5.62 20.31
C SER A 82 31.61 -4.59 20.55
N GLN A 83 31.92 -3.29 20.54
CA GLN A 83 30.91 -2.23 20.62
C GLN A 83 30.01 -2.21 19.38
N LYS A 84 30.58 -2.34 18.18
CA LYS A 84 29.81 -2.43 16.93
C LYS A 84 28.90 -3.66 16.92
N LEU A 85 29.40 -4.81 17.36
CA LEU A 85 28.63 -6.03 17.46
C LEU A 85 27.42 -5.85 18.39
N LYS A 86 27.64 -5.28 19.59
CA LYS A 86 26.55 -4.98 20.53
C LYS A 86 25.51 -4.02 19.97
N ALA A 87 25.94 -2.99 19.21
CA ALA A 87 25.00 -2.07 18.56
C ALA A 87 24.14 -2.80 17.51
N THR A 88 24.75 -3.63 16.66
CA THR A 88 24.00 -4.43 15.67
C THR A 88 23.09 -5.47 16.31
N GLU A 89 23.50 -6.07 17.43
CA GLU A 89 22.65 -7.00 18.19
C GLU A 89 21.43 -6.28 18.79
N ALA A 90 21.61 -5.06 19.30
CA ALA A 90 20.50 -4.24 19.81
C ALA A 90 19.51 -3.85 18.69
N GLU A 91 20.00 -3.45 17.52
CA GLU A 91 19.16 -3.19 16.34
C GLU A 91 18.39 -4.44 15.91
N LEU A 92 19.05 -5.61 15.86
CA LEU A 92 18.40 -6.88 15.53
C LEU A 92 17.30 -7.25 16.54
N MET A 93 17.53 -7.01 17.83
CA MET A 93 16.50 -7.21 18.86
C MET A 93 15.30 -6.29 18.64
N GLY A 94 15.53 -5.00 18.34
CA GLY A 94 14.45 -4.06 18.01
C GLY A 94 13.65 -4.45 16.77
N ILE A 95 14.33 -4.92 15.71
CA ILE A 95 13.66 -5.43 14.49
C ILE A 95 12.85 -6.69 14.82
N ARG A 96 13.40 -7.61 15.61
CA ARG A 96 12.72 -8.84 16.01
C ARG A 96 11.44 -8.54 16.80
N ASP A 97 11.48 -7.58 17.70
CA ASP A 97 10.31 -7.21 18.50
C ASP A 97 9.27 -6.48 17.64
N SER A 98 9.69 -5.63 16.69
CA SER A 98 8.81 -5.02 15.69
C SER A 98 8.12 -6.08 14.82
N LEU A 99 8.88 -7.08 14.35
CA LEU A 99 8.36 -8.19 13.57
C LEU A 99 7.36 -9.01 14.37
N ARG A 100 7.63 -9.26 15.66
CA ARG A 100 6.70 -9.93 16.57
C ARG A 100 5.40 -9.13 16.74
N GLY A 101 5.50 -7.81 16.81
CA GLY A 101 4.34 -6.91 16.84
C GLY A 101 3.49 -7.02 15.56
N LEU A 102 4.13 -6.92 14.40
CA LEU A 102 3.45 -7.10 13.10
C LEU A 102 2.85 -8.49 12.94
N GLN A 103 3.55 -9.53 13.43
CA GLN A 103 3.04 -10.89 13.42
C GLN A 103 1.77 -11.01 14.27
N LYS A 104 1.77 -10.46 15.50
CA LYS A 104 0.56 -10.42 16.34
C LYS A 104 -0.61 -9.73 15.62
N LEU A 105 -0.38 -8.58 15.00
CA LEU A 105 -1.40 -7.87 14.23
C LEU A 105 -1.90 -8.69 13.02
N SER A 106 -1.00 -9.42 12.36
CA SER A 106 -1.37 -10.33 11.27
C SER A 106 -2.13 -11.57 11.75
N ASP A 107 -1.84 -12.03 12.97
CA ASP A 107 -2.51 -13.16 13.62
C ASP A 107 -3.85 -12.73 14.25
N ASP A 108 -4.01 -11.45 14.59
CA ASP A 108 -5.25 -10.77 15.01
C ASP A 108 -6.24 -10.68 13.84
N ARG A 109 -6.64 -11.84 13.33
CA ARG A 109 -7.70 -12.05 12.34
C ARG A 109 -9.08 -11.93 12.98
N LYS A 110 -9.31 -10.92 13.81
CA LYS A 110 -10.65 -10.55 14.30
C LYS A 110 -11.53 -9.96 13.19
N LEU A 111 -11.00 -9.84 11.97
CA LEU A 111 -11.76 -9.61 10.75
C LEU A 111 -12.28 -10.95 10.25
N GLU A 112 -13.61 -11.04 10.06
CA GLU A 112 -14.23 -12.14 9.32
C GLU A 112 -13.43 -12.40 8.04
N GLY A 113 -13.23 -13.68 7.71
CA GLY A 113 -12.43 -14.04 6.55
C GLY A 113 -12.93 -13.27 5.33
N ARG A 114 -12.02 -12.82 4.46
CA ARG A 114 -12.38 -12.09 3.23
C ARG A 114 -13.56 -12.74 2.49
N GLU A 115 -13.64 -14.07 2.50
CA GLU A 115 -14.73 -14.85 1.92
C GLU A 115 -16.08 -14.68 2.63
N GLN A 116 -16.10 -14.62 3.97
CA GLN A 116 -17.31 -14.36 4.75
C GLN A 116 -17.83 -12.94 4.52
N LEU A 117 -16.91 -11.96 4.45
CA LEU A 117 -17.28 -10.58 4.14
C LEU A 117 -17.80 -10.44 2.71
N LEU A 118 -17.17 -11.13 1.74
CA LEU A 118 -17.66 -11.19 0.36
C LEU A 118 -19.03 -11.86 0.26
N HIS A 119 -19.27 -12.91 1.02
CA HIS A 119 -20.58 -13.57 1.07
C HIS A 119 -21.66 -12.65 1.64
N LYS A 120 -21.37 -11.96 2.76
CA LYS A 120 -22.28 -10.95 3.33
C LYS A 120 -22.56 -9.82 2.35
N LEU A 121 -21.53 -9.32 1.67
CA LEU A 121 -21.68 -8.30 0.64
C LEU A 121 -22.57 -8.81 -0.50
N ALA A 122 -22.33 -10.03 -1.00
CA ALA A 122 -23.17 -10.63 -2.05
C ALA A 122 -24.63 -10.77 -1.64
N ILE A 123 -24.92 -11.17 -0.38
CA ILE A 123 -26.29 -11.23 0.14
C ILE A 123 -26.92 -9.84 0.17
N ILE A 124 -26.22 -8.85 0.74
CA ILE A 124 -26.76 -7.48 0.88
C ILE A 124 -26.97 -6.86 -0.51
N THR A 125 -26.03 -7.03 -1.43
CA THR A 125 -26.17 -6.57 -2.82
C THR A 125 -27.33 -7.27 -3.51
N GLY A 126 -27.49 -8.58 -3.33
CA GLY A 126 -28.65 -9.31 -3.88
C GLY A 126 -29.99 -8.81 -3.32
N LYS A 127 -30.07 -8.57 -2.00
CA LYS A 127 -31.27 -7.97 -1.37
C LYS A 127 -31.54 -6.57 -1.92
N ALA A 128 -30.51 -5.74 -2.09
CA ALA A 128 -30.64 -4.41 -2.66
C ALA A 128 -31.13 -4.45 -4.13
N ASP A 129 -30.59 -5.36 -4.95
CA ASP A 129 -31.01 -5.54 -6.34
C ASP A 129 -32.47 -5.98 -6.46
N MET A 130 -32.95 -6.81 -5.52
CA MET A 130 -34.37 -7.21 -5.47
C MET A 130 -35.27 -6.03 -5.09
N LYS A 131 -34.89 -5.22 -4.08
CA LYS A 131 -35.62 -4.01 -3.70
C LYS A 131 -35.63 -2.98 -4.85
N GLU A 132 -34.52 -2.80 -5.55
CA GLU A 132 -34.42 -1.92 -6.73
C GLU A 132 -35.33 -2.36 -7.88
N LYS A 133 -35.42 -3.67 -8.15
CA LYS A 133 -36.38 -4.21 -9.14
C LYS A 133 -37.82 -3.96 -8.72
N LYS A 134 -38.13 -4.12 -7.43
CA LYS A 134 -39.48 -3.87 -6.92
C LYS A 134 -39.86 -2.40 -7.00
N ILE A 135 -38.94 -1.50 -6.68
CA ILE A 135 -39.13 -0.05 -6.83
C ILE A 135 -39.47 0.28 -8.29
N LYS A 136 -38.68 -0.22 -9.24
CA LYS A 136 -38.93 0.01 -10.68
C LYS A 136 -40.29 -0.51 -11.15
N GLU A 137 -40.69 -1.70 -10.69
CA GLU A 137 -42.02 -2.25 -10.98
C GLU A 137 -43.11 -1.30 -10.47
N MET A 138 -43.01 -0.84 -9.21
CA MET A 138 -43.97 0.08 -8.61
C MET A 138 -44.00 1.45 -9.32
N GLU A 139 -42.85 2.00 -9.69
CA GLU A 139 -42.73 3.23 -10.47
C GLU A 139 -43.47 3.12 -11.81
N THR A 140 -43.21 2.04 -12.58
CA THR A 140 -43.89 1.82 -13.87
C THR A 140 -45.40 1.63 -13.71
N ASN A 141 -45.84 0.96 -12.63
CA ASN A 141 -47.27 0.81 -12.32
C ASN A 141 -47.93 2.16 -12.02
N VAL A 142 -47.27 3.00 -11.21
CA VAL A 142 -47.75 4.35 -10.91
C VAL A 142 -47.82 5.22 -12.17
N GLU A 143 -46.81 5.16 -13.03
CA GLU A 143 -46.80 5.87 -14.32
C GLU A 143 -47.97 5.43 -15.22
N MET A 144 -48.21 4.12 -15.33
CA MET A 144 -49.35 3.58 -16.09
C MET A 144 -50.69 4.01 -15.51
N CYS A 145 -50.85 3.97 -14.18
CA CYS A 145 -52.06 4.43 -13.51
C CYS A 145 -52.29 5.94 -13.73
N ASN A 146 -51.26 6.76 -13.57
CA ASN A 146 -51.34 8.21 -13.80
C ASN A 146 -51.70 8.53 -15.26
N SER A 147 -51.18 7.76 -16.23
CA SER A 147 -51.56 7.87 -17.64
C SER A 147 -53.05 7.57 -17.84
N LYS A 148 -53.55 6.46 -17.27
CA LYS A 148 -54.99 6.10 -17.32
C LYS A 148 -55.86 7.18 -16.69
N PHE A 149 -55.52 7.65 -15.49
CA PHE A 149 -56.26 8.70 -14.80
C PHE A 149 -56.24 10.03 -15.58
N SER A 150 -55.11 10.39 -16.18
CA SER A 150 -55.01 11.60 -17.01
C SER A 150 -55.91 11.52 -18.25
N HIS A 151 -55.94 10.36 -18.92
CA HIS A 151 -56.84 10.13 -20.06
C HIS A 151 -58.32 10.18 -19.64
N GLN A 152 -58.68 9.54 -18.53
CA GLN A 152 -60.04 9.57 -17.99
C GLN A 152 -60.45 11.00 -17.61
N LEU A 153 -59.59 11.75 -16.91
CA LEU A 153 -59.83 13.13 -16.56
C LEU A 153 -60.00 14.02 -17.80
N ALA A 154 -59.21 13.80 -18.86
CA ALA A 154 -59.34 14.54 -20.11
C ALA A 154 -60.65 14.20 -20.85
N ALA A 155 -61.13 12.95 -20.78
CA ALA A 155 -62.40 12.55 -21.34
C ALA A 155 -63.58 13.18 -20.58
N GLU A 156 -63.55 13.17 -19.24
CA GLU A 156 -64.59 13.80 -18.41
C GLU A 156 -64.60 15.33 -18.56
N LYS A 157 -63.43 15.96 -18.66
CA LYS A 157 -63.34 17.41 -18.98
C LYS A 157 -63.95 17.75 -20.34
N ARG A 158 -63.80 16.88 -21.35
CA ARG A 158 -64.43 17.08 -22.67
C ARG A 158 -65.95 17.00 -22.59
N LYS A 159 -66.49 15.96 -21.93
CA LYS A 159 -67.94 15.85 -21.69
C LYS A 159 -68.50 17.04 -20.91
N MET A 160 -67.77 17.52 -19.90
CA MET A 160 -68.16 18.72 -19.15
C MET A 160 -68.20 19.97 -20.05
N ALA A 161 -67.22 20.15 -20.92
CA ALA A 161 -67.20 21.28 -21.87
C ALA A 161 -68.37 21.22 -22.86
N GLU A 162 -68.66 20.04 -23.41
CA GLU A 162 -69.81 19.80 -24.30
C GLU A 162 -71.14 20.11 -23.58
N ALA A 163 -71.30 19.65 -22.34
CA ALA A 163 -72.48 19.96 -21.52
C ALA A 163 -72.59 21.46 -21.20
N GLN A 164 -71.48 22.15 -20.93
CA GLN A 164 -71.45 23.59 -20.72
C GLN A 164 -71.84 24.38 -21.97
N GLU A 165 -71.41 23.94 -23.16
CA GLU A 165 -71.81 24.54 -24.44
C GLU A 165 -73.32 24.40 -24.67
N LEU A 166 -73.89 23.22 -24.38
CA LEU A 166 -75.34 23.00 -24.44
C LEU A 166 -76.10 23.89 -23.45
N ILE A 167 -75.60 24.02 -22.21
CA ILE A 167 -76.18 24.94 -21.21
C ILE A 167 -76.16 26.38 -21.72
N ALA A 168 -75.05 26.82 -22.33
CA ALA A 168 -74.96 28.15 -22.91
C ALA A 168 -75.96 28.35 -24.06
N CYS A 169 -76.10 27.36 -24.96
CA CYS A 169 -77.10 27.37 -26.03
C CYS A 169 -78.52 27.48 -25.47
N PHE A 170 -78.89 26.64 -24.51
CA PHE A 170 -80.22 26.71 -23.88
C PHE A 170 -80.45 28.03 -23.15
N GLN A 171 -79.43 28.61 -22.51
CA GLN A 171 -79.56 29.92 -21.89
C GLN A 171 -79.86 31.01 -22.93
N THR A 172 -79.17 31.00 -24.08
CA THR A 172 -79.47 31.95 -25.17
C THR A 172 -80.87 31.75 -25.77
N GLU A 173 -81.37 30.52 -25.82
CA GLU A 173 -82.72 30.21 -26.27
C GLU A 173 -83.78 30.71 -25.27
N ILE A 174 -83.54 30.51 -23.96
CA ILE A 174 -84.37 31.08 -22.89
C ILE A 174 -84.42 32.60 -23.04
N ASP A 175 -83.27 33.27 -23.14
CA ASP A 175 -83.20 34.73 -23.26
C ASP A 175 -83.99 35.24 -24.49
N LEU A 176 -83.88 34.54 -25.63
CA LEU A 176 -84.64 34.86 -26.84
C LEU A 176 -86.16 34.68 -26.65
N VAL A 177 -86.58 33.59 -26.00
CA VAL A 177 -87.99 33.33 -25.70
C VAL A 177 -88.53 34.37 -24.71
N THR A 178 -87.75 34.73 -23.68
CA THR A 178 -88.09 35.80 -22.74
C THR A 178 -88.28 37.12 -23.47
N GLN A 179 -87.37 37.50 -24.37
CA GLN A 179 -87.51 38.71 -25.18
C GLN A 179 -88.78 38.68 -26.06
N LYS A 180 -89.11 37.54 -26.69
CA LYS A 180 -90.34 37.39 -27.49
C LYS A 180 -91.59 37.55 -26.63
N ILE A 181 -91.58 37.03 -25.40
CA ILE A 181 -92.68 37.21 -24.45
C ILE A 181 -92.82 38.69 -24.12
N GLU A 182 -91.73 39.38 -23.77
CA GLU A 182 -91.75 40.83 -23.48
C GLU A 182 -92.24 41.68 -24.67
N GLU A 183 -91.88 41.30 -25.91
CA GLU A 183 -92.40 41.93 -27.13
C GLU A 183 -93.91 41.73 -27.30
N LYS A 184 -94.40 40.51 -27.06
CA LYS A 184 -95.84 40.20 -27.11
C LYS A 184 -96.62 40.88 -26.01
N GLU A 185 -96.05 40.99 -24.81
CA GLU A 185 -96.62 41.76 -23.71
C GLU A 185 -96.71 43.24 -24.08
N ARG A 186 -95.69 43.83 -24.72
CA ARG A 186 -95.74 45.20 -25.26
C ARG A 186 -96.79 45.38 -26.36
N GLU A 187 -96.92 44.43 -27.29
CA GLU A 187 -97.99 44.44 -28.30
C GLU A 187 -99.38 44.38 -27.66
N LEU A 188 -99.56 43.50 -26.67
CA LEU A 188 -100.80 43.39 -25.90
C LEU A 188 -101.08 44.66 -25.12
N GLU A 189 -100.08 45.30 -24.52
CA GLU A 189 -100.22 46.58 -23.83
C GLU A 189 -100.71 47.67 -24.79
N ILE A 190 -100.12 47.76 -25.99
CA ILE A 190 -100.56 48.68 -27.04
C ILE A 190 -101.99 48.36 -27.47
N GLN A 191 -102.30 47.10 -27.78
CA GLN A 191 -103.67 46.67 -28.14
C GLN A 191 -104.68 46.93 -27.03
N ASN A 192 -104.29 46.75 -25.77
CA ASN A 192 -105.12 47.03 -24.60
C ASN A 192 -105.42 48.53 -24.50
N ILE A 193 -104.41 49.39 -24.72
CA ILE A 193 -104.60 50.85 -24.83
C ILE A 193 -105.59 51.20 -25.96
N TYR A 194 -105.45 50.60 -27.15
CA TYR A 194 -106.37 50.87 -28.27
C TYR A 194 -107.77 50.28 -28.08
N SER A 195 -107.89 49.09 -27.50
CA SER A 195 -109.17 48.42 -27.20
C SER A 195 -109.96 49.21 -26.14
N ASN A 196 -109.27 49.70 -25.09
CA ASN A 196 -109.87 50.57 -24.09
C ASN A 196 -110.17 51.99 -24.61
N ARG A 197 -109.58 52.39 -25.74
CA ARG A 197 -109.89 53.66 -26.42
C ARG A 197 -111.15 53.56 -27.30
N LEU A 198 -111.45 52.40 -27.85
CA LEU A 198 -112.66 52.13 -28.65
C LEU A 198 -113.88 51.72 -27.80
N ILE A 199 -113.66 51.24 -26.56
CA ILE A 199 -114.73 50.92 -25.59
C ILE A 199 -114.96 52.10 -24.62
N LYS A 200 -115.03 53.31 -25.17
CA LYS A 200 -115.60 54.49 -24.49
C LYS A 200 -116.71 55.06 -25.35
N GLY A 201 -117.79 54.28 -25.49
CA GLY A 201 -118.93 54.65 -26.33
C GLY A 201 -120.07 53.64 -26.40
N SER A 202 -120.50 53.01 -25.30
CA SER A 202 -121.92 52.80 -24.96
C SER A 202 -122.10 51.83 -23.78
N PRO A 203 -123.10 52.04 -22.90
CA PRO A 203 -123.48 51.10 -21.85
C PRO A 203 -124.73 50.29 -22.24
N ARG A 204 -124.73 48.97 -21.97
CA ARG A 204 -125.90 48.11 -21.67
C ARG A 204 -125.39 46.67 -21.47
N LYS A 205 -125.45 46.09 -20.26
CA LYS A 205 -126.58 45.48 -19.53
C LYS A 205 -126.79 43.99 -19.87
N ASP A 206 -126.40 43.17 -18.89
CA ASP A 206 -126.90 41.86 -18.43
C ASP A 206 -127.18 40.71 -19.41
N SER A 207 -126.35 39.65 -19.31
CA SER A 207 -126.79 38.25 -19.49
C SER A 207 -125.80 37.27 -18.82
N LYS A 208 -126.21 36.62 -17.73
CA LYS A 208 -125.78 35.24 -17.34
C LYS A 208 -126.84 34.26 -17.92
N PRO A 209 -126.69 32.91 -17.99
CA PRO A 209 -125.73 31.99 -17.33
C PRO A 209 -125.30 30.73 -18.17
N LYS A 210 -124.66 29.74 -17.49
CA LYS A 210 -124.51 28.27 -17.76
C LYS A 210 -123.33 27.84 -18.67
N ALA A 211 -122.29 27.21 -18.13
CA ALA A 211 -122.13 25.80 -17.67
C ALA A 211 -121.74 24.85 -18.82
N ILE A 212 -120.72 24.01 -18.60
CA ILE A 212 -120.61 22.58 -18.99
C ILE A 212 -119.21 22.05 -18.62
N ASP A 213 -119.23 20.94 -17.88
CA ASP A 213 -118.14 20.01 -17.55
C ASP A 213 -117.71 19.17 -18.78
N GLU A 214 -116.79 18.21 -18.58
CA GLU A 214 -116.41 17.11 -19.48
C GLU A 214 -115.28 17.47 -20.50
N GLU A 215 -114.23 16.69 -20.73
CA GLU A 215 -114.00 15.27 -20.53
C GLU A 215 -112.49 14.92 -20.71
N LYS A 216 -112.04 13.90 -19.97
CA LYS A 216 -111.23 12.72 -20.37
C LYS A 216 -110.08 12.78 -21.39
N GLU A 217 -108.96 12.16 -20.95
CA GLU A 217 -108.33 10.98 -21.58
C GLU A 217 -107.86 11.08 -23.05
N ILE A 218 -106.54 11.25 -23.23
CA ILE A 218 -105.82 10.79 -24.43
C ILE A 218 -104.60 9.97 -23.96
N LEU A 219 -104.84 8.66 -23.87
CA LEU A 219 -104.10 7.57 -24.50
C LEU A 219 -102.56 7.55 -24.43
N GLN A 220 -102.12 6.61 -23.58
CA GLN A 220 -101.18 5.51 -23.81
C GLN A 220 -100.91 5.10 -25.29
N GLU A 221 -99.70 4.55 -25.50
CA GLU A 221 -99.15 3.85 -26.68
C GLU A 221 -98.43 4.67 -27.77
N ILE A 222 -97.10 4.80 -27.62
CA ILE A 222 -96.14 4.25 -28.58
C ILE A 222 -95.06 3.49 -27.80
N GLU A 223 -95.14 2.17 -27.84
CA GLU A 223 -94.04 1.25 -27.56
C GLU A 223 -92.90 1.43 -28.58
N GLY A 224 -91.67 1.28 -28.09
CA GLY A 224 -90.68 0.45 -28.77
C GLY A 224 -89.55 1.15 -29.54
N SER A 225 -88.40 1.30 -28.88
CA SER A 225 -87.12 0.83 -29.46
C SER A 225 -86.00 0.84 -28.41
N ASN A 226 -85.55 -0.37 -28.06
CA ASN A 226 -84.18 -0.78 -27.69
C ASN A 226 -83.48 -0.04 -26.54
N LEU A 227 -83.24 -0.71 -25.41
CA LEU A 227 -82.02 -1.51 -25.18
C LEU A 227 -80.76 -0.72 -25.56
N GLU A 228 -80.19 -0.01 -24.59
CA GLU A 228 -78.77 -0.11 -24.29
C GLU A 228 -78.66 -0.08 -22.77
N GLU A 229 -78.00 -1.12 -22.27
CA GLU A 229 -77.79 -1.44 -20.88
C GLU A 229 -77.14 -0.25 -20.17
N GLU A 230 -77.83 0.36 -19.21
CA GLU A 230 -77.13 1.06 -18.14
C GLU A 230 -76.37 -0.01 -17.35
N GLU A 231 -75.12 -0.26 -17.77
CA GLU A 231 -74.13 -0.83 -16.87
C GLU A 231 -74.08 0.08 -15.64
N GLU A 232 -74.72 -0.37 -14.56
CA GLU A 232 -74.32 -0.10 -13.19
C GLU A 232 -72.79 -0.30 -13.13
N ARG A 233 -72.05 0.78 -13.40
CA ARG A 233 -70.64 0.82 -13.09
C ARG A 233 -70.55 0.93 -11.58
N ASP A 234 -70.37 -0.24 -10.99
CA ASP A 234 -69.80 -0.49 -9.69
C ASP A 234 -68.79 0.61 -9.33
N TYR A 235 -69.27 1.59 -8.55
CA TYR A 235 -68.46 2.65 -7.96
C TYR A 235 -67.82 2.15 -6.66
N THR A 236 -67.44 0.88 -6.58
CA THR A 236 -66.86 0.30 -5.37
C THR A 236 -65.93 -0.85 -5.69
N GLU A 237 -64.85 -0.61 -6.43
CA GLU A 237 -63.58 -1.34 -6.23
C GLU A 237 -62.50 -0.77 -7.15
N ASN A 238 -61.27 -0.66 -6.63
CA ASN A 238 -60.02 -0.18 -7.24
C ASN A 238 -59.39 1.07 -6.60
N PHE A 239 -59.64 1.29 -5.30
CA PHE A 239 -58.49 1.61 -4.45
C PHE A 239 -57.65 0.35 -4.34
N PRO A 240 -56.31 0.41 -4.42
CA PRO A 240 -55.46 -0.76 -4.25
C PRO A 240 -55.44 -1.14 -2.75
N HIS A 241 -56.55 -1.65 -2.24
CA HIS A 241 -56.65 -2.08 -0.85
C HIS A 241 -55.82 -3.35 -0.60
N ASN A 242 -55.55 -4.13 -1.66
CA ASN A 242 -54.66 -5.28 -1.59
C ASN A 242 -53.17 -4.92 -1.44
N THR A 243 -52.74 -3.70 -1.82
CA THR A 243 -51.33 -3.32 -1.72
C THR A 243 -50.96 -2.83 -0.32
N LEU A 244 -51.88 -2.19 0.41
CA LEU A 244 -51.62 -1.76 1.79
C LEU A 244 -51.49 -2.97 2.72
N GLU A 245 -52.40 -3.93 2.64
CA GLU A 245 -52.40 -5.13 3.49
C GLU A 245 -51.15 -6.01 3.27
N GLU A 246 -50.65 -6.12 2.04
CA GLU A 246 -49.40 -6.83 1.70
C GLU A 246 -48.16 -6.08 2.21
N ILE A 247 -48.14 -4.74 2.12
CA ILE A 247 -47.05 -3.90 2.65
C ILE A 247 -46.95 -4.02 4.18
N TYR A 248 -48.08 -4.04 4.89
CA TYR A 248 -48.06 -4.18 6.35
C TYR A 248 -47.61 -5.58 6.80
N LYS A 249 -48.01 -6.64 6.10
CA LYS A 249 -47.55 -8.01 6.40
C LYS A 249 -46.06 -8.24 6.11
N GLU A 250 -45.56 -7.74 4.99
CA GLU A 250 -44.11 -7.85 4.69
C GLU A 250 -43.26 -7.03 5.67
N SER A 251 -43.79 -5.94 6.25
CA SER A 251 -43.08 -5.15 7.25
C SER A 251 -42.96 -5.84 8.62
N GLU A 252 -43.95 -6.65 9.02
CA GLU A 252 -43.90 -7.43 10.26
C GLU A 252 -42.89 -8.60 10.15
N ASP A 253 -42.87 -9.28 9.00
CA ASP A 253 -41.93 -10.37 8.72
C ASP A 253 -40.45 -9.87 8.61
N GLU A 254 -40.21 -8.67 8.06
CA GLU A 254 -38.88 -8.04 8.03
C GLU A 254 -38.41 -7.61 9.44
N GLN A 255 -39.32 -7.29 10.36
CA GLN A 255 -38.99 -6.88 11.74
C GLN A 255 -38.59 -8.10 12.61
N GLU A 256 -39.27 -9.24 12.46
CA GLU A 256 -38.94 -10.48 13.18
C GLU A 256 -37.58 -11.09 12.74
N GLU A 257 -37.21 -11.01 11.46
CA GLU A 257 -35.88 -11.47 10.99
C GLU A 257 -34.72 -10.58 11.49
N LEU A 258 -34.96 -9.29 11.73
CA LEU A 258 -33.95 -8.36 12.25
C LEU A 258 -33.68 -8.59 13.75
N ASP A 259 -34.72 -8.93 14.52
CA ASP A 259 -34.60 -9.19 15.95
C ASP A 259 -33.86 -10.52 16.24
N ASP A 260 -34.06 -11.57 15.43
CA ASP A 260 -33.34 -12.84 15.56
C ASP A 260 -31.82 -12.72 15.23
N PHE A 261 -31.47 -11.78 14.34
CA PHE A 261 -30.06 -11.46 14.04
C PHE A 261 -29.39 -10.60 15.13
N SER A 262 -30.15 -9.80 15.89
CA SER A 262 -29.61 -8.97 16.98
C SER A 262 -29.27 -9.80 18.23
N LEU A 263 -30.11 -10.78 18.57
CA LEU A 263 -29.96 -11.65 19.75
C LEU A 263 -28.74 -12.58 19.69
N THR A 264 -28.24 -12.90 18.49
CA THR A 264 -27.02 -13.70 18.31
C THR A 264 -25.73 -12.90 18.53
N LYS A 265 -25.80 -11.57 18.44
CA LYS A 265 -24.65 -10.66 18.62
C LYS A 265 -24.41 -10.31 20.09
N GLU A 266 -25.46 -10.14 20.90
CA GLU A 266 -25.33 -9.78 22.31
C GLU A 266 -24.77 -10.89 23.22
N ARG A 267 -24.73 -12.15 22.78
CA ARG A 267 -24.16 -13.28 23.57
C ARG A 267 -22.64 -13.39 23.53
N GLN A 268 -21.92 -12.57 22.77
CA GLN A 268 -20.45 -12.69 22.63
C GLN A 268 -19.64 -11.46 23.10
N ASP A 269 -20.29 -10.34 23.43
CA ASP A 269 -19.59 -9.06 23.66
C ASP A 269 -19.42 -8.67 25.15
N SER A 270 -19.76 -9.54 26.11
CA SER A 270 -19.72 -9.17 27.54
C SER A 270 -18.36 -9.33 28.24
N ASP A 271 -17.28 -9.66 27.54
CA ASP A 271 -15.95 -9.76 28.16
C ASP A 271 -14.88 -9.08 27.30
N LYS A 272 -14.48 -7.88 27.75
CA LYS A 272 -13.23 -7.12 27.49
C LYS A 272 -13.44 -5.76 26.84
N GLU A 273 -14.13 -4.87 27.55
CA GLU A 273 -13.74 -3.46 27.57
C GLU A 273 -12.86 -3.21 28.79
N SER A 274 -11.55 -3.18 28.56
CA SER A 274 -10.68 -2.22 29.23
C SER A 274 -9.34 -2.17 28.51
N GLU A 275 -8.84 -0.95 28.36
CA GLU A 275 -7.44 -0.64 28.06
C GLU A 275 -7.03 -0.83 26.59
N VAL A 276 -7.13 0.24 25.80
CA VAL A 276 -5.98 1.02 25.30
C VAL A 276 -6.54 2.27 24.63
N GLN A 277 -6.69 3.34 25.41
CA GLN A 277 -6.50 4.68 24.87
C GLN A 277 -4.99 4.96 24.89
N GLU A 278 -4.56 5.79 23.93
CA GLU A 278 -3.31 6.55 23.90
C GLU A 278 -2.33 6.17 22.76
N LEU A 279 -2.08 7.20 21.94
CA LEU A 279 -1.03 7.39 20.93
C LEU A 279 -1.40 7.12 19.45
N LEU A 280 -2.05 8.12 18.85
CA LEU A 280 -1.97 8.41 17.42
C LEU A 280 -1.31 9.80 17.25
N ASP A 281 -0.15 9.84 16.62
CA ASP A 281 0.39 11.05 15.96
C ASP A 281 0.17 10.91 14.44
N PRO A 282 -0.53 11.85 13.76
CA PRO A 282 -0.81 11.75 12.34
C PRO A 282 0.13 12.64 11.53
N THR A 283 1.21 12.07 11.02
CA THR A 283 1.87 12.61 9.82
C THR A 283 2.59 11.49 9.10
N ILE A 284 2.12 11.12 7.91
CA ILE A 284 2.91 11.03 6.68
C ILE A 284 1.92 10.85 5.52
N VAL A 285 1.92 11.87 4.67
CA VAL A 285 1.15 11.97 3.43
C VAL A 285 1.71 10.99 2.40
N ASN A 286 0.77 10.40 1.69
CA ASN A 286 0.93 9.42 0.64
C ASN A 286 1.63 10.05 -0.58
N ASP A 287 2.84 9.61 -0.92
CA ASP A 287 3.53 10.03 -2.14
C ASP A 287 3.74 8.87 -3.10
N ASN A 288 3.26 9.10 -4.33
CA ASN A 288 3.22 8.21 -5.48
C ASN A 288 4.57 7.52 -5.77
N VAL A 289 4.55 6.18 -5.77
CA VAL A 289 5.68 5.35 -6.17
C VAL A 289 5.87 5.42 -7.68
N HIS A 290 6.90 6.14 -8.13
CA HIS A 290 7.42 6.03 -9.50
C HIS A 290 8.29 4.77 -9.62
N GLU A 291 7.89 3.85 -10.51
CA GLU A 291 8.68 2.68 -10.90
C GLU A 291 10.00 3.13 -11.55
N LYS A 292 11.11 3.00 -10.83
CA LYS A 292 12.46 3.24 -11.37
C LYS A 292 12.96 1.99 -12.11
N PRO A 293 13.63 2.13 -13.27
CA PRO A 293 14.11 0.99 -14.04
C PRO A 293 15.14 0.18 -13.24
N ARG A 294 14.93 -1.14 -13.21
CA ARG A 294 15.76 -2.15 -12.53
C ARG A 294 17.21 -2.06 -13.03
N LYS A 295 18.12 -1.61 -12.17
CA LYS A 295 19.56 -1.58 -12.46
C LYS A 295 20.07 -3.01 -12.59
N HIS A 296 20.58 -3.38 -13.77
CA HIS A 296 21.33 -4.61 -13.95
C HIS A 296 22.63 -4.51 -13.16
N TYR A 297 22.70 -5.24 -12.04
CA TYR A 297 23.87 -5.29 -11.19
C TYR A 297 24.83 -6.36 -11.70
N THR A 298 26.01 -5.95 -12.15
CA THR A 298 27.10 -6.88 -12.43
C THR A 298 27.87 -7.13 -11.14
N PHE A 299 27.86 -8.39 -10.71
CA PHE A 299 28.46 -8.80 -9.45
C PHE A 299 29.98 -8.66 -9.52
N LYS A 300 30.60 -7.97 -8.55
CA LYS A 300 32.06 -7.98 -8.45
C LYS A 300 32.51 -9.36 -7.98
N GLU A 301 33.61 -9.86 -8.55
CA GLU A 301 34.22 -11.17 -8.26
C GLU A 301 34.38 -11.45 -6.75
N THR A 302 34.67 -10.42 -5.96
CA THR A 302 34.79 -10.52 -4.49
C THR A 302 33.51 -11.02 -3.84
N PHE A 303 32.36 -10.53 -4.30
CA PHE A 303 31.09 -10.98 -3.78
C PHE A 303 30.75 -12.36 -4.33
N GLU A 304 31.07 -12.65 -5.60
CA GLU A 304 30.81 -13.97 -6.23
C GLU A 304 31.52 -15.07 -5.45
N ASN A 305 32.76 -14.79 -5.05
CA ASN A 305 33.55 -15.64 -4.19
C ASN A 305 32.85 -15.89 -2.84
N MET A 306 32.26 -14.88 -2.21
CA MET A 306 31.51 -15.10 -0.96
C MET A 306 30.30 -16.01 -1.16
N HIS A 307 29.55 -15.87 -2.24
CA HIS A 307 28.41 -16.75 -2.54
C HIS A 307 28.83 -18.20 -2.81
N GLN A 308 30.05 -18.40 -3.31
CA GLN A 308 30.62 -19.73 -3.55
C GLN A 308 31.43 -20.27 -2.35
N GLY A 309 31.41 -19.58 -1.19
CA GLY A 309 32.17 -19.98 0.00
C GLY A 309 33.70 -19.87 -0.15
N ARG A 310 34.19 -19.08 -1.11
CA ARG A 310 35.59 -18.78 -1.34
C ARG A 310 36.01 -17.50 -0.61
N PRO A 311 37.30 -17.32 -0.25
CA PRO A 311 37.78 -16.07 0.35
C PRO A 311 37.48 -14.85 -0.54
N ALA A 312 36.92 -13.79 0.05
CA ALA A 312 36.52 -12.57 -0.67
C ALA A 312 37.70 -11.86 -1.38
N TYR A 313 38.91 -12.04 -0.84
CA TYR A 313 40.17 -11.59 -1.43
C TYR A 313 41.13 -12.79 -1.42
N GLY A 314 41.87 -12.99 -2.52
CA GLY A 314 42.90 -14.02 -2.58
C GLY A 314 43.84 -13.90 -1.38
N THR A 315 44.12 -15.03 -0.72
CA THR A 315 45.01 -15.06 0.44
C THR A 315 46.36 -14.43 0.07
N PRO A 316 46.83 -13.41 0.83
CA PRO A 316 48.20 -12.94 0.66
C PRO A 316 49.09 -14.09 1.11
N THR A 317 49.70 -14.78 0.15
CA THR A 317 50.70 -15.80 0.42
C THR A 317 51.80 -15.15 1.26
N SER A 318 51.96 -15.71 2.45
CA SER A 318 53.09 -15.50 3.34
C SER A 318 54.38 -15.42 2.52
N TYR A 319 55.02 -14.25 2.56
CA TYR A 319 56.39 -14.11 2.12
C TYR A 319 57.24 -15.03 2.99
N HIS A 320 57.76 -16.12 2.44
CA HIS A 320 59.11 -16.69 2.62
C HIS A 320 59.19 -18.07 1.96
N SER A 321 59.71 -18.12 0.73
CA SER A 321 60.79 -19.03 0.27
C SER A 321 60.79 -19.12 -1.27
N GLY A 322 61.97 -19.34 -1.82
CA GLY A 322 62.37 -18.88 -3.15
C GLY A 322 61.81 -19.65 -4.34
N ASN A 323 61.67 -18.94 -5.46
CA ASN A 323 62.27 -19.39 -6.73
C ASN A 323 62.30 -18.25 -7.77
N ARG A 324 63.45 -17.58 -7.87
CA ARG A 324 63.76 -16.61 -8.94
C ARG A 324 64.26 -17.35 -10.19
N LYS A 325 63.41 -18.15 -10.85
CA LYS A 325 63.64 -18.59 -12.24
C LYS A 325 62.28 -18.84 -12.88
N ASN A 326 61.71 -17.83 -13.55
CA ASN A 326 60.71 -17.95 -14.65
C ASN A 326 60.04 -16.63 -15.09
N SER A 327 60.67 -15.46 -14.89
CA SER A 327 60.05 -14.17 -15.29
C SER A 327 60.33 -13.74 -16.73
N ARG A 328 61.12 -14.49 -17.52
CA ARG A 328 61.41 -14.14 -18.92
C ARG A 328 60.46 -14.76 -19.95
N GLN A 329 59.78 -15.86 -19.64
CA GLN A 329 58.85 -16.49 -20.60
C GLN A 329 57.44 -15.86 -20.60
N LEU A 330 56.94 -15.37 -19.46
CA LEU A 330 55.59 -14.77 -19.38
C LEU A 330 55.46 -13.39 -20.06
N ARG A 331 56.57 -12.67 -20.29
CA ARG A 331 56.52 -11.40 -21.04
C ARG A 331 56.40 -11.60 -22.55
N LYS A 332 56.79 -12.77 -23.09
CA LYS A 332 56.70 -13.04 -24.54
C LYS A 332 55.30 -13.47 -24.99
N LEU A 333 54.51 -14.06 -24.09
CA LEU A 333 53.11 -14.46 -24.36
C LEU A 333 52.11 -13.31 -24.27
N LYS A 334 52.40 -12.24 -23.51
CA LYS A 334 51.51 -11.06 -23.41
C LYS A 334 51.64 -10.07 -24.57
N LEU A 335 52.70 -10.14 -25.38
CA LEU A 335 52.87 -9.26 -26.53
C LEU A 335 52.29 -9.81 -27.85
N LEU A 336 51.94 -11.10 -27.92
CA LEU A 336 51.33 -11.68 -29.13
C LEU A 336 49.80 -11.64 -29.18
N ASN A 337 49.14 -11.28 -28.08
CA ASN A 337 47.66 -11.29 -27.98
C ASN A 337 47.01 -9.90 -28.13
N LYS A 338 47.76 -8.86 -28.53
CA LYS A 338 47.22 -7.51 -28.71
C LYS A 338 46.83 -7.17 -30.17
N GLU A 339 46.91 -8.13 -31.09
CA GLU A 339 46.46 -7.96 -32.48
C GLU A 339 45.41 -9.00 -32.87
N ARG A 340 44.21 -8.92 -32.30
CA ARG A 340 43.03 -9.60 -32.87
C ARG A 340 41.82 -8.66 -32.83
N LYS A 341 41.41 -8.19 -34.00
CA LYS A 341 40.18 -7.40 -34.22
C LYS A 341 38.94 -8.25 -33.87
N PRO A 342 37.86 -7.65 -33.34
CA PRO A 342 36.65 -8.40 -32.97
C PRO A 342 35.84 -8.73 -34.23
N GLY A 343 35.51 -10.00 -34.47
CA GLY A 343 34.62 -10.39 -35.56
C GLY A 343 34.87 -11.74 -36.25
N SER A 344 35.49 -12.74 -35.62
CA SER A 344 35.53 -14.09 -36.20
C SER A 344 35.25 -15.16 -35.14
N LEU A 345 34.14 -15.88 -35.30
CA LEU A 345 33.81 -17.06 -34.51
C LEU A 345 34.66 -18.24 -35.00
N GLU A 346 35.61 -18.72 -34.19
CA GLU A 346 36.40 -19.91 -34.49
C GLU A 346 35.62 -21.16 -34.05
N ILE A 347 35.13 -21.97 -34.99
CA ILE A 347 34.54 -23.30 -34.70
C ILE A 347 35.62 -24.35 -34.91
N TYR A 348 35.85 -25.16 -33.87
CA TYR A 348 36.81 -26.26 -33.89
C TYR A 348 36.07 -27.58 -34.15
N ASN A 349 36.50 -28.34 -35.16
CA ASN A 349 36.02 -29.71 -35.34
C ASN A 349 36.86 -30.70 -34.52
N ALA A 350 36.28 -31.85 -34.18
CA ALA A 350 36.78 -32.87 -33.23
C ALA A 350 38.15 -33.52 -33.53
N LYS A 351 38.90 -33.03 -34.53
CA LYS A 351 40.29 -33.43 -34.84
C LYS A 351 41.30 -32.27 -34.75
N GLY A 352 40.92 -31.11 -34.22
CA GLY A 352 41.85 -30.04 -33.84
C GLY A 352 42.52 -29.26 -34.98
N LEU A 353 42.14 -29.48 -36.24
CA LEU A 353 42.67 -28.73 -37.38
C LEU A 353 41.84 -27.48 -37.69
N LYS A 354 42.50 -26.32 -37.73
CA LYS A 354 41.91 -25.01 -38.02
C LYS A 354 41.59 -24.88 -39.51
N THR A 355 40.32 -24.69 -39.88
CA THR A 355 39.93 -24.26 -41.22
C THR A 355 39.18 -22.93 -41.15
N ARG A 356 39.60 -21.95 -41.95
CA ARG A 356 38.91 -20.65 -42.10
C ARG A 356 37.94 -20.75 -43.27
N LYS A 357 36.63 -20.76 -43.01
CA LYS A 357 35.62 -20.43 -44.03
C LYS A 357 35.42 -18.92 -44.04
N LYS A 358 35.62 -18.28 -45.19
CA LYS A 358 35.11 -16.92 -45.45
C LYS A 358 33.65 -17.06 -45.85
N LEU A 359 32.74 -16.44 -45.09
CA LEU A 359 31.37 -16.20 -45.53
C LEU A 359 31.44 -15.10 -46.60
N ALA A 360 30.81 -15.35 -47.74
CA ALA A 360 30.59 -14.37 -48.80
C ALA A 360 29.41 -13.47 -48.44
#